data_AF-A0A930FEH2-F1
#
_entry.id   AF-A0A930FEH2-F1
#
_cell.length_a   1.000
_cell.length_b   1.000
_cell.length_c   1.000
_cell.angle_alpha   90.00
_cell.angle_beta   90.00
_cell.angle_gamma   90.00
#
_symmetry.space_group_name_H-M   'P 1'
#
loop_
_entity.id
_entity.type
_entity.pdbx_description
1 polymer ?
#
loop_
_entity_poly.entity_id
_entity_poly.type
_entity_poly.pdbx_seq_one_letter_code
_entity_poly.pdbx_strand_id
1 'polypeptide(L)' 'MKIQIPDYIQVLIDLLNQNHYSAYVVGGAIRNALLGLPIHDYDLTT' A
#
# COMPACT_ATOMS: atom_id res chain seq x y z
N MET A 1 -9.78 -10.69 -5.26
CA MET A 1 -9.91 -10.09 -3.92
C MET A 1 -9.46 -8.65 -4.01
N LYS A 2 -10.14 -7.70 -3.35
CA LYS A 2 -9.75 -6.28 -3.34
C LYS A 2 -9.32 -5.92 -1.92
N ILE A 3 -8.04 -5.57 -1.74
CA ILE A 3 -7.51 -5.09 -0.45
C ILE A 3 -7.85 -3.60 -0.36
N GLN A 4 -8.54 -3.20 0.71
CA GLN A 4 -8.79 -1.78 0.96
C GLN A 4 -7.53 -1.17 1.58
N ILE A 5 -7.07 -0.08 0.96
CA ILE A 5 -5.90 0.68 1.40
C ILE A 5 -6.41 2.04 1.91
N PRO A 6 -5.88 2.59 3.01
CA PRO A 6 -6.28 3.90 3.51
C PRO A 6 -5.99 5.03 2.51
N ASP A 7 -6.84 6.06 2.50
CA ASP A 7 -6.74 7.17 1.54
C ASP A 7 -5.38 7.88 1.58
N TYR A 8 -4.79 8.03 2.77
CA TYR A 8 -3.48 8.68 2.92
C TYR A 8 -2.35 7.88 2.25
N ILE A 9 -2.46 6.55 2.16
CA ILE A 9 -1.52 5.70 1.43
C ILE A 9 -1.77 5.82 -0.08
N GLN A 10 -3.03 5.85 -0.49
CA GLN A 10 -3.39 6.01 -1.91
C GLN A 10 -2.87 7.34 -2.47
N VAL A 11 -2.97 8.43 -1.72
CA VAL A 11 -2.42 9.74 -2.11
C VAL A 11 -0.92 9.68 -2.40
N LEU A 12 -0.14 8.96 -1.58
CA LEU A 12 1.31 8.82 -1.78
C LEU A 12 1.65 7.97 -3.02
N ILE A 13 0.91 6.88 -3.22
CA ILE A 13 1.07 6.01 -4.40
C ILE A 13 0.74 6.78 -5.68
N ASP A 14 -0.36 7.52 -5.69
CA ASP A 14 -0.79 8.32 -6.84
C ASP A 14 0.23 9.42 -7.14
N LEU A 15 0.76 10.09 -6.12
CA LEU A 15 1.80 11.11 -6.28
C LEU A 15 3.06 10.53 -6.96
N LEU A 16 3.55 9.38 -6.50
CA LEU A 16 4.73 8.74 -7.10
C LEU A 16 4.46 8.30 -8.54
N ASN A 17 3.32 7.66 -8.78
CA ASN A 17 2.94 7.20 -10.12
C ASN A 17 2.78 8.36 -11.11
N GLN A 18 2.19 9.49 -10.67
CA GLN A 18 2.07 10.72 -11.47
C GLN A 18 3.43 11.32 -11.84
N ASN A 19 4.46 11.07 -11.03
CA ASN A 19 5.84 11.48 -11.29
C ASN A 19 6.68 10.39 -11.98
N HIS A 20 6.02 9.38 -12.56
CA HIS A 20 6.66 8.26 -13.29
C HIS A 20 7.53 7.32 -12.41
N TYR A 21 7.28 7.29 -11.10
CA TYR A 21 7.84 6.30 -10.17
C TYR A 21 6.77 5.27 -9.83
N SER A 22 6.98 4.01 -10.21
CA SER A 22 6.00 2.95 -9.90
C SER A 22 5.98 2.67 -8.41
N ALA A 23 4.86 2.90 -7.72
CA ALA A 23 4.79 2.74 -6.27
C ALA A 23 3.83 1.62 -5.83
N TYR A 24 4.24 0.86 -4.81
CA TYR A 24 3.48 -0.28 -4.29
C TYR A 24 3.52 -0.38 -2.77
N VAL A 25 2.42 -0.82 -2.15
CA VAL A 25 2.43 -1.32 -0.77
C VAL A 25 3.06 -2.71 -0.76
N VAL A 26 4.00 -2.93 0.16
CA VAL A 26 4.72 -4.20 0.28
C VAL A 26 4.77 -4.69 1.73
N GLY A 27 5.48 -5.79 1.96
CA GLY A 27 5.83 -6.24 3.30
C GLY A 27 4.66 -6.75 4.14
N GLY A 28 4.69 -6.39 5.43
CA GLY A 28 3.78 -6.91 6.45
C GLY A 28 2.31 -6.56 6.18
N ALA A 29 2.04 -5.38 5.63
CA ALA A 29 0.69 -4.94 5.29
C ALA A 29 0.01 -5.89 4.29
N ILE A 30 0.73 -6.30 3.23
CA ILE A 30 0.20 -7.24 2.24
C ILE A 30 -0.03 -8.63 2.86
N ARG A 31 0.94 -9.14 3.63
CA ARG A 31 0.78 -10.43 4.32
C ARG A 31 -0.45 -10.43 5.24
N ASN A 32 -0.60 -9.39 6.06
CA ASN A 32 -1.71 -9.30 7.02
C ASN A 32 -3.05 -9.12 6.29
N ALA A 33 -3.10 -8.34 5.21
CA ALA A 33 -4.29 -8.21 4.36
C ALA A 33 -4.74 -9.56 3.76
N LEU A 34 -3.80 -10.38 3.29
CA LEU A 34 -4.09 -11.71 2.74
C LEU A 34 -4.58 -12.69 3.81
N LEU A 35 -4.10 -12.56 5.05
CA LEU A 35 -4.46 -13.42 6.18
C LEU A 35 -5.69 -12.92 6.96
N GLY A 36 -6.24 -11.75 6.63
CA GLY A 36 -7.33 -11.13 7.40
C GLY A 36 -6.91 -10.66 8.80
N LEU A 37 -5.63 -10.33 8.99
CA LEU A 37 -5.08 -9.82 10.25
C LEU A 37 -5.02 -8.29 10.26
N PRO A 38 -5.01 -7.64 11.45
CA PRO A 38 -4.83 -6.20 11.55
C PRO A 38 -3.54 -5.71 10.89
N ILE A 39 -3.60 -4.55 10.24
CA ILE A 39 -2.44 -3.84 9.68
C ILE A 39 -2.14 -2.65 10.60
N HIS A 40 -0.88 -2.50 11.02
CA HIS A 40 -0.45 -1.44 11.95
C HIS A 40 0.33 -0.32 11.26
N ASP A 41 1.09 -0.68 10.23
CA ASP A 41 1.97 0.17 9.45
C ASP A 41 1.95 -0.24 7.96
N TYR A 42 2.47 0.64 7.10
CA TYR A 42 2.54 0.44 5.67
C TYR A 42 3.93 0.79 5.17
N ASP A 43 4.57 -0.16 4.50
CA ASP A 43 5.80 0.06 3.76
C ASP A 43 5.47 0.31 2.28
N LEU A 44 6.08 1.35 1.70
CA LEU A 44 6.02 1.65 0.28
C LEU A 44 7.37 1.38 -0.38
N THR A 45 7.35 0.76 -1.56
CA THR A 45 8.52 0.67 -2.46
C THR A 45 8.23 1.44 -3.74
N THR A 46 9.31 1.97 -4.34
CA THR A 46 9.34 2.37 -5.75
C THR A 46 10.10 1.36 -6.61
#